data_AF-Q3STW6-F1
#
_entry.id   AF-Q3STW6-F1
#
_cell.length_a   1.000
_cell.length_b   1.000
_cell.length_c   1.000
_cell.angle_alpha   90.00
_cell.angle_beta   90.00
_cell.angle_gamma   90.00
#
_symmetry.space_group_name_H-M   'P 1'
#
loop_
_entity.id
_entity.type
_entity.pdbx_description
1 polymer ?
#
loop_
_entity_poly.entity_id
_entity_poly.type
_entity_poly.pdbx_seq_one_letter_code
_entity_poly.pdbx_strand_id
1 'polypeptide(L)'
;MSEQGRYSEAANETRSMAEAGLEQARKALENFLAGAEQTANSIEGRNEAVRDSVRDISSKAISFAQQNMTASLDYAEKLVRARDLSEVMRLNTDYVQDQMRALTEQASEIGQSMGRAALGEGKPQD
;
A
#
# COMPACT_ATOMS: atom_id res chain seq x y z
N MET A 1 12.42 -14.61 -40.87
CA MET A 1 11.79 -13.69 -39.90
C MET A 1 12.45 -12.33 -40.05
N SER A 2 11.67 -11.25 -40.17
CA SER A 2 12.20 -9.87 -40.25
C SER A 2 12.65 -9.37 -38.88
N GLU A 3 13.60 -8.45 -38.83
CA GLU A 3 14.09 -7.85 -37.57
C GLU A 3 12.95 -7.24 -36.74
N GLN A 4 11.96 -6.65 -37.41
CA GLN A 4 10.76 -6.08 -36.80
C GLN A 4 9.92 -7.11 -36.01
N GLY A 5 9.85 -8.36 -36.46
CA GLY A 5 9.18 -9.44 -35.73
C GLY A 5 9.93 -9.82 -34.45
N ARG A 6 11.26 -9.80 -34.46
CA ARG A 6 12.10 -10.14 -33.30
C ARG A 6 12.00 -9.08 -32.19
N TYR A 7 11.92 -7.80 -32.56
CA TYR A 7 11.71 -6.72 -31.58
C TYR A 7 10.35 -6.79 -30.92
N SER A 8 9.29 -7.10 -31.68
CA SER A 8 7.94 -7.26 -31.12
C SER A 8 7.85 -8.45 -30.18
N GLU A 9 8.49 -9.56 -30.52
CA GLU A 9 8.52 -10.78 -29.70
C GLU A 9 9.28 -10.53 -28.38
N ALA A 10 10.45 -9.89 -28.45
CA ALA A 10 11.22 -9.52 -27.27
C ALA A 10 10.46 -8.53 -26.35
N ALA A 11 9.74 -7.56 -26.93
CA ALA A 11 8.91 -6.62 -26.16
C ALA A 11 7.73 -7.32 -25.49
N ASN A 12 7.11 -8.29 -26.17
CA ASN A 12 6.01 -9.08 -25.62
C ASN A 12 6.47 -10.02 -24.49
N GLU A 13 7.63 -10.65 -24.64
CA GLU A 13 8.22 -11.48 -23.59
C GLU A 13 8.54 -10.64 -22.34
N THR A 14 9.16 -9.48 -22.52
CA THR A 14 9.45 -8.55 -21.41
C THR A 14 8.18 -8.12 -20.69
N ARG A 15 7.11 -7.83 -21.44
CA ARG A 15 5.79 -7.50 -20.86
C ARG A 15 5.21 -8.67 -20.07
N SER A 16 5.21 -9.87 -20.65
CA SER A 16 4.71 -11.10 -20.00
C SER A 16 5.44 -11.39 -18.69
N MET A 17 6.77 -11.27 -18.69
CA MET A 17 7.59 -11.43 -17.48
C MET A 17 7.24 -10.38 -16.41
N ALA A 18 7.03 -9.13 -16.81
CA ALA A 18 6.63 -8.07 -15.89
C ALA A 18 5.24 -8.31 -15.29
N GLU A 19 4.27 -8.73 -16.11
CA GLU A 19 2.93 -9.11 -15.66
C GLU A 19 2.97 -10.27 -14.66
N ALA A 20 3.78 -11.31 -14.93
CA ALA A 20 3.98 -12.43 -14.01
C ALA A 20 4.62 -11.99 -12.69
N GLY A 21 5.60 -11.08 -12.73
CA GLY A 21 6.23 -10.51 -11.54
C GLY A 21 5.26 -9.70 -10.68
N LEU A 22 4.39 -8.91 -11.32
CA LEU A 22 3.34 -8.15 -10.62
C LEU A 22 2.33 -9.07 -9.93
N GLU A 23 1.91 -10.13 -10.61
CA GLU A 23 1.03 -11.15 -10.06
C GLU A 23 1.67 -11.84 -8.83
N GLN A 24 2.96 -12.16 -8.90
CA GLN A 24 3.70 -12.70 -7.76
C GLN A 24 3.77 -11.69 -6.60
N ALA A 25 3.98 -10.41 -6.89
CA ALA A 25 4.01 -9.36 -5.88
C ALA A 25 2.64 -9.17 -5.20
N ARG A 26 1.53 -9.27 -5.94
CA ARG A 26 0.17 -9.26 -5.35
C ARG A 26 -0.03 -10.43 -4.39
N LYS A 27 0.36 -11.65 -4.78
CA LYS A 27 0.30 -12.83 -3.89
C LYS A 27 1.16 -12.66 -2.64
N ALA A 28 2.36 -12.09 -2.79
CA ALA A 28 3.24 -11.83 -1.66
C ALA A 28 2.62 -10.82 -0.69
N LEU A 29 1.98 -9.76 -1.21
CA LEU A 29 1.25 -8.78 -0.43
C LEU A 29 0.07 -9.43 0.33
N GLU A 30 -0.74 -10.25 -0.34
CA GLU A 30 -1.85 -10.98 0.29
C GLU A 30 -1.38 -11.86 1.44
N ASN A 31 -0.31 -12.64 1.23
CA ASN A 31 0.27 -13.49 2.27
C ASN A 31 0.82 -12.67 3.44
N PHE A 32 1.48 -11.54 3.16
CA PHE A 32 1.97 -10.63 4.18
C PHE A 32 0.83 -10.08 5.03
N LEU A 33 -0.27 -9.63 4.41
CA LEU A 33 -1.42 -9.09 5.12
C LEU A 33 -2.09 -10.13 6.01
N ALA A 34 -2.24 -11.37 5.52
CA ALA A 34 -2.78 -12.47 6.32
C ALA A 34 -1.91 -12.76 7.57
N GLY A 35 -0.58 -12.77 7.42
CA GLY A 35 0.34 -12.95 8.54
C GLY A 35 0.36 -11.77 9.51
N ALA A 36 0.25 -10.54 9.00
CA ALA A 36 0.18 -9.33 9.80
C ALA A 36 -1.12 -9.27 10.63
N GLU A 37 -2.25 -9.65 10.04
CA GLU A 37 -3.54 -9.77 10.74
C GLU A 37 -3.49 -10.83 11.85
N GLN A 38 -2.92 -12.01 11.57
CA GLN A 38 -2.71 -13.05 12.57
C GLN A 38 -1.86 -12.54 13.74
N THR A 39 -0.77 -11.83 13.44
CA THR A 39 0.14 -11.27 14.46
C THR A 39 -0.59 -10.22 15.30
N ALA A 40 -1.30 -9.28 14.68
CA ALA A 40 -2.07 -8.26 15.39
C ALA A 40 -3.14 -8.87 16.32
N ASN A 41 -3.76 -9.98 15.91
CA ASN A 41 -4.73 -10.72 16.72
C ASN A 41 -4.10 -11.49 17.89
N SER A 42 -2.81 -11.80 17.83
CA SER A 42 -2.06 -12.51 18.87
C SER A 42 -1.45 -11.61 19.96
N ILE A 43 -1.59 -10.28 19.86
CA ILE A 43 -1.01 -9.34 20.83
C ILE A 43 -1.73 -9.49 22.18
N GLU A 44 -1.06 -10.14 23.12
CA GLU A 44 -1.45 -10.21 24.53
C GLU A 44 -0.81 -9.07 25.34
N GLY A 45 -1.49 -8.58 26.37
CA GLY A 45 -1.05 -7.47 27.22
C GLY A 45 -1.54 -7.62 28.66
N ARG A 46 -1.21 -6.71 29.56
CA ARG A 46 -1.66 -6.77 30.97
C ARG A 46 -2.90 -5.91 31.26
N ASN A 47 -3.12 -4.85 30.47
CA ASN A 47 -4.28 -3.95 30.55
C ASN A 47 -5.02 -3.91 29.20
N GLU A 48 -6.36 -3.95 29.22
CA GLU A 48 -7.21 -3.95 28.02
C GLU A 48 -7.05 -2.65 27.20
N ALA A 49 -7.09 -1.49 27.83
CA ALA A 49 -6.94 -0.19 27.15
C ALA A 49 -5.59 -0.02 26.42
N VAL A 50 -4.51 -0.57 26.98
CA VAL A 50 -3.17 -0.55 26.36
C VAL A 50 -3.13 -1.50 25.17
N ARG A 51 -3.73 -2.69 25.27
CA ARG A 51 -3.85 -3.63 24.14
C ARG A 51 -4.64 -3.02 22.98
N ASP A 52 -5.78 -2.41 23.27
CA ASP A 52 -6.65 -1.83 22.23
C ASP A 52 -5.97 -0.68 21.49
N SER A 53 -5.26 0.19 22.22
CA SER A 53 -4.52 1.32 21.62
C SER A 53 -3.36 0.83 20.73
N VAL A 54 -2.61 -0.17 21.18
CA VAL A 54 -1.52 -0.76 20.38
C VAL A 54 -2.09 -1.46 19.14
N ARG A 55 -3.18 -2.21 19.28
CA ARG A 55 -3.85 -2.89 18.16
C ARG A 55 -4.39 -1.91 17.12
N ASP A 56 -4.99 -0.80 17.53
CA ASP A 56 -5.48 0.25 16.62
C ASP A 56 -4.34 0.90 15.82
N ILE A 57 -3.24 1.25 16.47
CA ILE A 57 -2.05 1.82 15.81
C ILE A 57 -1.43 0.81 14.83
N SER A 58 -1.25 -0.44 15.25
CA SER A 58 -0.72 -1.50 14.38
C SER A 58 -1.64 -1.77 13.18
N SER A 59 -2.95 -1.80 13.39
CA SER A 59 -3.93 -1.98 12.33
C SER A 59 -3.88 -0.85 11.29
N LYS A 60 -3.78 0.40 11.73
CA LYS A 60 -3.61 1.56 10.83
C LYS A 60 -2.30 1.50 10.05
N ALA A 61 -1.19 1.15 10.70
CA ALA A 61 0.09 1.01 10.02
C ALA A 61 0.04 -0.07 8.91
N ILE A 62 -0.60 -1.21 9.20
CA ILE A 62 -0.82 -2.28 8.21
C ILE A 62 -1.72 -1.77 7.07
N SER A 63 -2.80 -1.05 7.38
CA SER A 63 -3.72 -0.49 6.39
C SER A 63 -3.03 0.50 5.44
N PHE A 64 -2.23 1.42 5.96
CA PHE A 64 -1.49 2.37 5.13
C PHE A 64 -0.46 1.68 4.25
N ALA A 65 0.25 0.68 4.79
CA ALA A 65 1.18 -0.12 4.01
C ALA A 65 0.44 -0.87 2.88
N GLN A 66 -0.73 -1.46 3.16
CA GLN A 66 -1.58 -2.12 2.16
C GLN A 66 -2.01 -1.15 1.06
N GLN A 67 -2.53 0.02 1.42
CA GLN A 67 -2.99 1.04 0.47
C GLN A 67 -1.84 1.48 -0.45
N ASN A 68 -0.67 1.80 0.13
CA ASN A 68 0.48 2.29 -0.62
C ASN A 68 1.05 1.22 -1.56
N MET A 69 1.15 -0.04 -1.10
CA MET A 69 1.62 -1.15 -1.93
C MET A 69 0.63 -1.49 -3.05
N THR A 70 -0.67 -1.49 -2.76
CA THR A 70 -1.72 -1.74 -3.76
C THR A 70 -1.68 -0.67 -4.86
N ALA A 71 -1.62 0.61 -4.48
CA ALA A 71 -1.52 1.71 -5.43
C ALA A 71 -0.27 1.62 -6.30
N SER A 72 0.87 1.21 -5.73
CA SER A 72 2.12 1.02 -6.47
C SER A 72 2.03 -0.12 -7.47
N LEU A 73 1.40 -1.24 -7.11
CA LEU A 73 1.21 -2.39 -8.00
C LEU A 73 0.24 -2.07 -9.14
N ASP A 74 -0.85 -1.37 -8.84
CA ASP A 74 -1.81 -0.93 -9.86
C ASP A 74 -1.17 0.07 -10.84
N TYR A 75 -0.33 0.96 -10.34
CA TYR A 75 0.44 1.88 -11.17
C TYR A 75 1.42 1.13 -12.08
N ALA A 76 2.19 0.20 -11.53
CA ALA A 76 3.15 -0.61 -12.29
C ALA A 76 2.46 -1.46 -13.37
N GLU A 77 1.29 -2.03 -13.08
CA GLU A 77 0.49 -2.77 -14.06
C GLU A 77 0.06 -1.87 -15.24
N LYS A 78 -0.42 -0.66 -14.94
CA LYS A 78 -0.79 0.31 -15.98
C LYS A 78 0.42 0.73 -16.82
N LEU A 79 1.60 0.91 -16.20
CA LEU A 79 2.84 1.24 -16.92
C LEU A 79 3.27 0.13 -17.88
N VAL A 80 3.23 -1.14 -17.46
CA VAL A 80 3.61 -2.30 -18.29
C VAL A 80 2.71 -2.42 -19.54
N ARG A 81 1.45 -1.99 -19.42
CA ARG A 81 0.47 -1.98 -20.51
C ARG A 81 0.44 -0.68 -21.32
N ALA A 82 1.16 0.36 -20.91
CA ALA A 82 1.14 1.66 -21.56
C ALA A 82 1.67 1.55 -23.01
N ARG A 83 1.01 2.26 -23.93
CA ARG A 83 1.28 2.16 -25.37
C ARG A 83 2.23 3.24 -25.88
N ASP A 84 2.29 4.37 -25.19
CA ASP A 84 3.10 5.52 -25.56
C ASP A 84 3.48 6.38 -24.36
N LEU A 85 4.40 7.33 -24.59
CA LEU A 85 4.93 8.21 -23.55
C LEU A 85 3.86 9.15 -22.97
N SER A 86 2.84 9.53 -23.75
CA SER A 86 1.77 10.40 -23.27
C SER A 86 0.93 9.68 -22.22
N GLU A 87 0.65 8.40 -22.45
CA GLU A 87 -0.02 7.54 -21.48
C GLU A 87 0.82 7.38 -20.20
N VAL A 88 2.14 7.17 -20.32
CA VAL A 88 3.05 7.11 -19.16
C VAL A 88 3.05 8.41 -18.35
N MET A 89 3.07 9.57 -19.00
CA MET A 89 3.03 10.88 -18.32
C MET A 89 1.71 11.11 -17.59
N ARG A 90 0.59 10.70 -18.20
CA ARG A 90 -0.73 10.73 -17.55
C ARG A 90 -0.74 9.84 -16.31
N LEU A 91 -0.28 8.59 -16.45
CA LEU A 91 -0.23 7.64 -15.34
C LEU A 91 0.64 8.13 -14.18
N ASN A 92 1.80 8.74 -14.46
CA ASN A 92 2.63 9.38 -13.42
C ASN A 92 1.89 10.50 -12.69
N THR A 93 1.20 11.35 -13.45
CA THR A 93 0.46 12.48 -12.88
C THR A 93 -0.67 12.01 -11.98
N ASP A 94 -1.47 11.04 -12.45
CA ASP A 94 -2.56 10.44 -11.69
C ASP A 94 -2.03 9.79 -10.40
N TYR A 95 -0.96 8.99 -10.52
CA TYR A 95 -0.34 8.32 -9.37
C TYR A 95 0.16 9.32 -8.32
N VAL A 96 0.89 10.35 -8.72
CA VAL A 96 1.41 11.37 -7.78
C VAL A 96 0.27 12.11 -7.09
N GLN A 97 -0.79 12.47 -7.81
CA GLN A 97 -1.96 13.13 -7.22
C GLN A 97 -2.67 12.23 -6.20
N ASP A 98 -2.86 10.96 -6.53
CA ASP A 98 -3.47 9.98 -5.62
C ASP A 98 -2.60 9.75 -4.38
N GLN A 99 -1.29 9.61 -4.53
CA GLN A 99 -0.36 9.47 -3.40
C GLN A 99 -0.36 10.70 -2.50
N MET A 100 -0.43 11.92 -3.05
CA MET A 100 -0.50 13.14 -2.25
C MET A 100 -1.82 13.25 -1.46
N ARG A 101 -2.95 12.84 -2.07
CA ARG A 101 -4.23 12.74 -1.36
C ARG A 101 -4.16 11.74 -0.21
N ALA A 102 -3.68 10.53 -0.50
CA ALA A 102 -3.52 9.48 0.50
C ALA A 102 -2.61 9.93 1.66
N LEU A 103 -1.47 10.56 1.38
CA LEU A 103 -0.57 11.08 2.43
C LEU A 103 -1.24 12.12 3.32
N THR A 104 -2.06 13.00 2.74
CA THR A 104 -2.79 14.02 3.51
C THR A 104 -3.82 13.39 4.43
N GLU A 105 -4.55 12.39 3.94
CA GLU A 105 -5.54 11.62 4.71
C GLU A 105 -4.86 10.83 5.84
N GLN A 106 -3.79 10.09 5.52
CA GLN A 106 -3.01 9.32 6.50
C GLN A 106 -2.42 10.22 7.60
N ALA A 107 -1.86 11.39 7.24
CA ALA A 107 -1.34 12.35 8.21
C ALA A 107 -2.45 12.90 9.13
N SER A 108 -3.65 13.18 8.59
CA SER A 108 -4.80 13.60 9.38
C SER A 108 -5.24 12.52 10.37
N GLU A 109 -5.31 11.26 9.93
CA GLU A 109 -5.67 10.12 10.78
C GLU A 109 -4.66 9.88 11.92
N ILE A 110 -3.37 10.01 11.63
CA ILE A 110 -2.31 9.93 12.65
C ILE A 110 -2.49 11.06 13.67
N GLY A 111 -2.67 12.30 13.21
CA GLY A 111 -2.89 13.46 14.07
C GLY A 111 -4.11 13.31 14.98
N GLN A 112 -5.22 12.77 14.46
CA GLN A 112 -6.40 12.46 15.27
C GLN A 112 -6.15 11.35 16.30
N SER A 113 -5.38 10.33 15.94
CA SER A 113 -5.04 9.22 16.83
C SER A 113 -4.15 9.70 18.00
N MET A 114 -3.16 10.54 17.71
CA MET A 114 -2.32 11.18 18.72
C MET A 114 -3.10 12.16 19.59
N GLY A 115 -4.00 12.97 19.00
CA GLY A 115 -4.88 13.87 19.74
C GLY A 115 -5.82 13.14 20.70
N ARG A 116 -6.37 11.99 20.29
CA ARG A 116 -7.17 11.11 21.18
C ARG A 116 -6.36 10.54 22.33
N ALA A 117 -5.12 10.11 22.08
CA ALA A 117 -4.22 9.62 23.13
C ALA A 117 -3.90 10.72 24.16
N ALA A 118 -3.62 11.95 23.70
CA ALA A 118 -3.32 13.09 24.58
C ALA A 118 -4.55 13.58 25.39
N LEU A 119 -5.75 13.51 24.83
CA LEU A 119 -6.99 13.89 25.53
C LEU A 119 -7.49 12.79 26.50
N GLY A 120 -7.03 11.55 26.34
CA GLY A 120 -7.33 10.42 27.24
C GLY A 120 -6.57 10.44 28.56
N GLU A 121 -5.42 11.14 28.65
CA GLU A 121 -4.66 11.35 29.90
C GLU A 121 -5.10 12.60 30.69
N GLY A 122 -6.13 13.31 30.22
CA GLY A 122 -6.57 14.60 30.76
C GLY A 122 -7.67 14.57 31.83
N LYS A 123 -7.84 13.49 32.60
CA LYS A 123 -8.67 13.54 33.82
C LYS A 123 -7.78 13.41 35.05
N PRO A 124 -7.52 14.51 35.80
CA PRO A 124 -6.99 14.38 37.15
C PRO A 124 -7.99 13.56 37.97
N GLN A 125 -7.48 12.59 38.73
CA GLN A 125 -8.23 11.96 39.80
C GLN A 125 -8.46 13.02 40.88
N ASP A 126 -9.72 13.41 41.08
CA ASP A 126 -10.21 13.91 42.36
C ASP A 126 -10.66 12.72 43.23
#